data_AF-A0A962ZD04-F1
#
_entry.id   AF-A0A962ZD04-F1
#
_cell.length_a   1.000
_cell.length_b   1.000
_cell.length_c   1.000
_cell.angle_alpha   90.00
_cell.angle_beta   90.00
_cell.angle_gamma   90.00
#
_symmetry.space_group_name_H-M   'P 1'
#
loop_
_entity.id
_entity.type
_entity.pdbx_description
1 polymer ?
#
loop_
_entity_poly.entity_id
_entity_poly.type
_entity_poly.pdbx_seq_one_letter_code
_entity_poly.pdbx_strand_id
1 'polypeptide(L)' 'PMTERMKGGVPQADGSMKPEPRMDARHVATSVLHMASLPLDANVQFMTVMATTMPFIGRG' A
#
# COMPACT_ATOMS: atom_id res chain seq x y z
N PRO A 1 -5.54 1.94 15.60
CA PRO A 1 -5.84 2.09 14.16
C PRO A 1 -6.09 0.70 13.54
N MET A 2 -6.76 0.61 12.39
CA MET A 2 -7.12 -0.66 11.75
C MET A 2 -5.92 -1.61 11.54
N THR A 3 -4.72 -1.07 11.30
CA THR A 3 -3.49 -1.84 10.99
C THR A 3 -2.54 -2.02 12.18
N GLU A 4 -2.91 -1.66 13.41
CA GLU A 4 -1.96 -1.68 14.53
C GLU A 4 -1.41 -3.07 14.86
N ARG A 5 -2.27 -4.09 14.82
CA ARG A 5 -1.88 -5.50 15.04
C ARG A 5 -0.78 -5.98 14.09
N MET A 6 -0.69 -5.40 12.89
CA MET A 6 0.29 -5.76 11.87
C MET A 6 1.72 -5.35 12.26
N LYS A 7 1.92 -4.52 13.32
CA LYS A 7 3.27 -4.16 13.83
C LYS A 7 3.93 -5.33 14.52
N GLY A 8 3.13 -6.02 15.33
CA GLY A 8 3.59 -7.07 16.22
C GLY A 8 3.80 -8.41 15.51
N GLY A 9 3.51 -8.46 14.22
CA GLY A 9 3.49 -9.67 13.43
C GLY A 9 2.09 -10.21 13.24
N VAL A 10 1.80 -10.66 12.02
CA VAL A 10 0.58 -11.39 11.68
C VAL A 10 0.95 -12.67 10.94
N PRO A 11 0.10 -13.72 11.00
CA PRO A 11 0.36 -14.97 10.31
C PRO A 11 0.52 -14.75 8.81
N GLN A 12 1.61 -15.24 8.26
CA GLN A 12 1.90 -15.22 6.84
C GLN A 12 1.42 -16.52 6.18
N ALA A 13 1.38 -16.54 4.84
CA ALA A 13 0.98 -17.72 4.07
C ALA A 13 1.91 -18.93 4.27
N ASP A 14 3.16 -18.71 4.68
CA ASP A 14 4.15 -19.74 5.03
C ASP A 14 4.00 -20.24 6.49
N GLY A 15 2.99 -19.76 7.23
CA GLY A 15 2.72 -20.11 8.62
C GLY A 15 3.56 -19.35 9.65
N SER A 16 4.49 -18.49 9.23
CA SER A 16 5.32 -17.70 10.14
C SER A 16 4.61 -16.44 10.64
N MET A 17 4.99 -15.93 11.82
CA MET A 17 4.55 -14.63 12.31
C MET A 17 5.58 -13.58 11.87
N LYS A 18 5.21 -12.70 10.94
CA LYS A 18 6.09 -11.62 10.48
C LYS A 18 5.37 -10.28 10.51
N PRO A 19 6.05 -9.18 10.89
CA PRO A 19 5.51 -7.83 10.73
C PRO A 19 5.21 -7.55 9.27
N GLU A 20 4.04 -7.00 8.97
CA GLU A 20 3.72 -6.56 7.61
C GLU A 20 4.24 -5.13 7.40
N PRO A 21 4.94 -4.88 6.27
CA PRO A 21 5.30 -3.53 5.87
C PRO A 21 4.06 -2.67 5.72
N ARG A 22 4.08 -1.48 6.34
CA ARG A 22 3.01 -0.48 6.20
C ARG A 22 3.50 0.69 5.38
N MET A 23 2.55 1.38 4.78
CA MET A 23 2.78 2.71 4.23
C MET A 23 2.02 3.75 5.04
N ASP A 24 2.54 4.97 5.06
CA ASP A 24 1.83 6.11 5.60
C ASP A 24 0.61 6.44 4.72
N ALA A 25 -0.56 6.61 5.35
CA ALA A 25 -1.81 6.96 4.66
C ALA A 25 -1.71 8.29 3.87
N ARG A 26 -0.77 9.18 4.24
CA ARG A 26 -0.49 10.41 3.50
C ARG A 26 -0.11 10.13 2.04
N HIS A 27 0.58 9.03 1.75
CA HIS A 27 0.94 8.67 0.37
C HIS A 27 -0.29 8.36 -0.49
N VAL A 28 -1.30 7.69 0.09
CA VAL A 28 -2.58 7.44 -0.59
C VAL A 28 -3.31 8.76 -0.83
N ALA A 29 -3.35 9.64 0.18
CA ALA A 29 -3.99 10.95 0.05
C ALA A 29 -3.36 11.81 -1.05
N THR A 30 -2.02 11.87 -1.11
CA THR A 30 -1.30 12.58 -2.19
C THR A 30 -1.57 11.98 -3.56
N SER A 31 -1.68 10.65 -3.65
CA SER A 31 -1.97 9.97 -4.92
C SER A 31 -3.38 10.30 -5.43
N VAL A 32 -4.38 10.30 -4.54
CA VAL A 32 -5.75 10.71 -4.88
C VAL A 32 -5.81 12.19 -5.27
N LEU A 33 -5.09 13.06 -4.55
CA LEU A 33 -5.00 14.48 -4.89
C LEU A 33 -4.40 14.68 -6.29
N HIS A 34 -3.35 13.93 -6.62
CA HIS A 34 -2.76 13.98 -7.96
C HIS A 34 -3.78 13.59 -9.03
N MET A 35 -4.51 12.49 -8.85
CA MET A 35 -5.56 12.06 -9.78
C MET A 35 -6.63 13.14 -9.96
N ALA A 36 -7.05 13.79 -8.86
CA ALA A 36 -8.06 14.85 -8.88
C ALA A 36 -7.54 16.18 -9.50
N SER A 37 -6.23 16.39 -9.53
CA SER A 37 -5.61 17.61 -10.09
C SER A 37 -5.44 17.59 -11.61
N LEU A 38 -5.73 16.46 -12.26
CA LEU A 38 -5.57 16.32 -13.70
C LEU A 38 -6.65 17.12 -14.47
N PRO A 39 -6.32 17.64 -15.67
CA PRO A 39 -7.31 18.22 -16.56
C PRO A 39 -8.32 17.14 -17.01
N LEU A 40 -9.52 17.56 -17.40
CA LEU A 40 -10.66 16.66 -17.69
C LEU A 40 -10.41 15.72 -18.90
N ASP A 41 -9.42 16.01 -19.73
CA ASP A 41 -8.98 15.17 -20.85
C ASP A 41 -7.90 14.15 -20.46
N ALA A 42 -7.42 14.18 -19.21
CA ALA A 42 -6.45 13.24 -18.67
C ALA A 42 -7.06 12.40 -17.54
N ASN A 43 -6.82 11.09 -17.58
CA ASN A 43 -7.37 10.16 -16.60
C ASN A 43 -6.33 9.13 -16.16
N VAL A 44 -6.22 8.91 -14.85
CA VAL A 44 -5.52 7.75 -14.30
C VAL A 44 -6.55 6.66 -14.03
N GLN A 45 -6.72 5.76 -14.99
CA GLN A 45 -7.73 4.71 -14.90
C GLN A 45 -7.45 3.70 -13.78
N PHE A 46 -6.18 3.36 -13.56
CA PHE A 46 -5.73 2.49 -12.48
C PHE A 46 -4.38 2.95 -11.95
N MET A 47 -4.22 2.91 -10.62
CA MET A 47 -2.97 3.19 -9.93
C MET A 47 -2.82 2.21 -8.77
N THR A 48 -1.65 1.58 -8.66
CA THR A 48 -1.30 0.73 -7.51
C THR A 48 -0.19 1.40 -6.74
N VAL A 49 -0.45 1.71 -5.47
CA VAL A 49 0.55 2.29 -4.55
C VAL A 49 0.85 1.25 -3.47
N MET A 50 2.12 1.02 -3.20
CA MET A 50 2.57 -0.10 -2.37
C MET A 50 3.65 0.37 -1.39
N ALA A 51 3.70 -0.25 -0.21
CA ALA A 51 4.85 -0.10 0.69
C ALA A 51 6.10 -0.71 0.03
N THR A 52 7.23 0.00 0.02
CA THR A 52 8.42 -0.36 -0.78
C THR A 52 8.93 -1.78 -0.56
N THR A 53 8.82 -2.30 0.67
CA THR A 53 9.32 -3.63 1.04
C THR A 53 8.22 -4.69 1.09
N MET A 54 7.03 -4.42 0.54
CA MET A 54 5.92 -5.38 0.52
C MET A 54 6.24 -6.52 -0.46
N PRO A 55 6.22 -7.79 -0.02
CA PRO A 55 6.57 -8.95 -0.85
C PRO A 55 5.39 -9.37 -1.73
N PHE A 56 4.91 -8.45 -2.58
CA PHE A 56 3.78 -8.68 -3.49
C PHE A 56 4.20 -8.72 -4.96
N ILE A 57 5.18 -7.90 -5.35
CA ILE A 57 5.73 -7.86 -6.72
C ILE A 57 7.17 -8.38 -6.67
N GLY A 58 7.31 -9.69 -6.91
CA GLY A 58 8.56 -10.45 -6.80
C GLY A 58 8.23 -11.85 -6.30
N ARG A 59 8.64 -12.90 -7.04
CA ARG A 59 8.48 -14.28 -6.54
C ARG A 59 9.44 -14.46 -5.37
N GLY A 60 8.94 -14.39 -4.13
CA GLY A 60 9.62 -14.89 -2.92
C GLY A 60 10.99 -14.29 -2.65
#